data_AF-A0A9P8BWH5-F1
#
_entry.id   AF-A0A9P8BWH5-F1
#
_cell.length_a   1.000
_cell.length_b   1.000
_cell.length_c   1.000
_cell.angle_alpha   90.00
_cell.angle_beta   90.00
_cell.angle_gamma   90.00
#
_symmetry.space_group_name_H-M   'P 1'
#
loop_
_entity.id
_entity.type
_entity.pdbx_description
1 polymer ?
#
loop_
_entity_poly.entity_id
_entity_poly.type
_entity_poly.pdbx_seq_one_letter_code
_entity_poly.pdbx_strand_id
1 'polypeptide(L)' 'MRAWSTPFFRPLAPFLAGGVVTFYLINAAQETMLKSESFRNDPRNPKFTGKKEEHH' A
#
# COMPACT_ATOMS: atom_id res chain seq x y z
N MET A 1 24.77 15.99 17.63
CA MET A 1 23.86 15.65 18.76
C MET A 1 24.04 14.17 19.12
N ARG A 2 23.95 13.80 20.40
CA ARG A 2 24.04 12.40 20.85
C ARG A 2 22.65 11.74 20.83
N ALA A 3 22.55 10.54 20.27
CA ALA A 3 21.32 9.74 20.32
C ALA A 3 21.12 9.13 21.71
N TRP A 4 19.90 9.23 22.23
CA TRP A 4 19.50 8.65 23.51
C TRP A 4 18.50 7.52 23.28
N SER A 5 18.63 6.44 24.05
CA SER A 5 17.76 5.27 23.95
C SER A 5 16.42 5.52 24.65
N THR A 6 15.59 6.40 24.10
CA THR A 6 14.24 6.64 24.60
C THR A 6 13.31 5.48 24.23
N PRO A 7 12.47 5.00 25.17
CA PRO A 7 11.54 3.91 24.90
C PRO A 7 10.34 4.40 24.07
N PHE A 8 10.52 4.60 22.77
CA PHE A 8 9.46 5.10 21.87
C PHE A 8 8.62 3.98 21.23
N PHE A 9 9.15 2.76 21.12
CA PHE A 9 8.44 1.67 20.43
C PHE A 9 7.13 1.26 21.11
N ARG A 10 7.10 1.16 22.45
CA ARG A 10 5.90 0.77 23.20
C ARG A 10 4.72 1.73 22.98
N PRO A 11 4.88 3.06 23.15
CA PRO A 11 3.78 3.99 22.87
C PRO A 11 3.46 4.09 21.38
N LEU A 12 4.42 3.84 20.49
CA LEU A 12 4.22 3.87 19.04
C LEU A 12 3.49 2.62 18.50
N ALA A 13 3.59 1.48 19.19
CA ALA A 13 3.05 0.19 18.76
C ALA A 13 1.57 0.21 18.31
N PRO A 14 0.60 0.77 19.06
CA PRO A 14 -0.80 0.80 18.61
C PRO A 14 -1.00 1.59 17.31
N PHE A 15 -0.21 2.65 17.08
CA PHE A 15 -0.27 3.42 15.83
C PHE A 15 0.32 2.66 14.64
N LEU A 16 1.43 1.95 14.86
CA LEU A 16 1.99 1.07 13.82
C LEU A 16 1.02 -0.06 13.48
N ALA A 17 0.42 -0.69 14.48
CA ALA A 17 -0.58 -1.73 14.27
C ALA A 17 -1.78 -1.18 13.47
N GLY A 18 -2.32 -0.03 13.88
CA GLY A 18 -3.39 0.65 13.15
C GLY A 18 -2.99 0.98 11.71
N GLY A 19 -1.79 1.54 11.51
CA GLY A 19 -1.27 1.88 10.18
C GLY A 19 -1.13 0.65 9.27
N VAL A 20 -0.65 -0.47 9.80
CA VAL A 20 -0.55 -1.74 9.06
C VAL A 20 -1.94 -2.25 8.68
N VAL A 21 -2.91 -2.21 9.61
CA VAL A 21 -4.29 -2.63 9.33
C VAL A 21 -4.92 -1.74 8.26
N THR A 22 -4.84 -0.42 8.41
CA THR A 22 -5.36 0.54 7.43
C THR A 22 -4.71 0.35 6.06
N PHE A 23 -3.39 0.15 6.02
CA PHE A 23 -2.68 -0.10 4.78
C PHE A 23 -3.22 -1.35 4.06
N TYR A 24 -3.40 -2.45 4.79
CA TYR A 24 -3.96 -3.68 4.23
C TYR A 24 -5.38 -3.46 3.68
N LEU A 25 -6.24 -2.77 4.43
CA LEU A 25 -7.61 -2.50 4.00
C LEU A 25 -7.67 -1.62 2.74
N ILE A 26 -6.88 -0.55 2.69
CA ILE A 26 -6.83 0.35 1.53
C ILE A 26 -6.22 -0.38 0.34
N ASN A 27 -5.24 -1.25 0.54
CA ASN A 27 -4.68 -2.07 -0.53
C ASN A 27 -5.74 -2.99 -1.15
N ALA A 28 -6.49 -3.73 -0.33
CA ALA A 28 -7.58 -4.58 -0.79
C ALA A 28 -8.69 -3.77 -1.50
N ALA A 29 -9.06 -2.61 -0.95
CA ALA A 29 -10.04 -1.72 -1.58
C ALA A 29 -9.57 -1.25 -2.97
N GLN A 30 -8.31 -0.81 -3.08
CA GLN A 30 -7.74 -0.39 -4.37
C GLN A 30 -7.77 -1.51 -5.41
N GLU A 31 -7.43 -2.75 -5.06
CA GLU A 31 -7.49 -3.87 -5.99
C GLU A 31 -8.89 -4.09 -6.58
N THR A 32 -9.94 -3.93 -5.76
CA THR A 32 -11.33 -4.05 -6.22
C THR A 32 -11.74 -2.88 -7.09
N MET A 33 -11.34 -1.66 -6.74
CA MET A 33 -11.61 -0.46 -7.53
C MET A 33 -10.97 -0.53 -8.92
N LEU A 34 -9.73 -1.01 -9.01
CA LEU A 34 -9.01 -1.18 -10.27
C LEU A 34 -9.65 -2.23 -11.19
N LYS A 35 -10.49 -3.13 -10.66
CA LYS A 35 -11.25 -4.15 -11.42
C LYS A 35 -12.64 -3.67 -11.83
N SER A 36 -13.15 -2.58 -11.27
CA SER A 36 -14.46 -2.02 -11.60
C SER A 36 -14.55 -1.57 -13.06
N GLU A 37 -15.76 -1.58 -13.63
CA GLU A 37 -16.00 -1.32 -15.06
C GLU A 37 -15.42 0.02 -15.54
N SER A 38 -15.50 1.06 -14.70
CA SER A 38 -15.01 2.40 -15.01
C SER A 38 -13.48 2.49 -15.12
N PHE A 39 -12.74 1.67 -14.35
CA PHE A 39 -11.28 1.78 -14.24
C PHE A 39 -10.53 0.56 -14.83
N ARG A 40 -11.25 -0.49 -15.21
CA ARG A 40 -10.66 -1.74 -15.74
C ARG A 40 -9.86 -1.53 -17.02
N ASN A 41 -10.31 -0.61 -17.88
CA ASN A 41 -9.71 -0.33 -19.19
C ASN A 41 -8.95 1.01 -19.21
N ASP A 42 -8.74 1.64 -18.05
CA ASP A 42 -7.98 2.90 -18.00
C ASP A 42 -6.49 2.61 -18.32
N PRO A 43 -5.88 3.34 -19.28
CA PRO A 43 -4.47 3.15 -19.64
C PRO A 43 -3.49 3.44 -18.48
N ARG A 44 -3.94 4.10 -17.41
CA ARG A 44 -3.18 4.39 -16.19
C ARG A 44 -3.28 3.30 -15.13
N ASN A 45 -4.12 2.28 -15.35
CA ASN A 45 -4.29 1.19 -14.39
C ASN A 45 -2.96 0.43 -14.22
N PRO A 46 -2.40 0.34 -12.99
CA PRO A 46 -1.12 -0.31 -12.73
C PRO A 46 -1.05 -1.77 -13.17
N LYS A 47 -2.20 -2.44 -13.36
CA LYS A 47 -2.25 -3.80 -13.93
C LYS A 47 -1.56 -3.92 -15.29
N PHE A 48 -1.45 -2.82 -16.04
CA PHE A 48 -0.81 -2.80 -17.36
C PHE A 48 0.62 -2.28 -17.34
N THR A 49 1.08 -1.70 -16.22
CA THR A 49 2.41 -1.06 -16.14
C THR A 49 3.55 -2.07 -15.95
N GLY A 50 3.27 -3.28 -15.44
CA GLY A 50 4.27 -4.36 -15.28
C GLY A 50 4.31 -5.41 -16.40
N LYS A 51 3.29 -5.48 -17.26
CA LYS A 51 3.23 -6.48 -18.34
C LYS A 51 4.11 -6.18 -19.55
N LYS A 52 4.74 -5.01 -19.58
CA LYS A 52 5.63 -4.61 -20.69
C LYS A 52 7.01 -5.27 -20.63
N GLU A 53 7.37 -5.91 -19.51
CA GLU A 53 8.71 -6.49 -19.32
C GLU A 53 8.76 -8.03 -19.44
N GLU A 54 7.63 -8.73 -19.57
CA GLU A 54 7.58 -10.21 -19.65
C GLU A 54 7.44 -10.77 -21.08
N HIS A 55 7.53 -9.93 -22.12
CA HIS A 55 7.60 -10.39 -23.51
C HIS A 55 9.02 -10.23 -24.07
N HIS A 56 9.89 -11.20 -23.76
CA HIS A 56 11.03 -11.60 -24.59
C HIS A 56 10.88 -13.08 -24.92
#